data_AF-Q571P0-F1
#
_entry.id   AF-Q571P0-F1
#
_cell.length_a   1.000
_cell.length_b   1.000
_cell.length_c   1.000
_cell.angle_alpha   90.00
_cell.angle_beta   90.00
_cell.angle_gamma   90.00
#
_symmetry.space_group_name_H-M   'P 1'
#
loop_
_entity.id
_entity.type
_entity.pdbx_description
1 polymer ?
#
loop_
_entity_poly.entity_id
_entity_poly.type
_entity_poly.pdbx_seq_one_letter_code
_entity_poly.pdbx_strand_id
1 'polypeptide(L)'
;DSWLYFAKEVSEMVKGHGFSTLQAWEDGLKYATDASVFATDKTRVNFWETLYWGGFNEAMKWAHKGYDVVLSNPDYLYFDFPNEVHPAERGYYWATRFNDTRKVFAFAPENLPQNAETSVDRDGNAFVAKGDQDPVKFKGISGQQWSETVRTDAQYECMVYPRIFSVAERAWHKGGFELDYVKGREFSGTTKHVNKATLNKEWNQFANVLGQRVLPKLDQAGVEYRLSVPGAKVVNGVLEAKRG
;
A
#
# COMPACT_ATOMS: atom_id res chain seq x y z
N ASP A 1 16.83 -26.18 0.32
CA ASP A 1 16.25 -25.27 -0.69
C ASP A 1 17.36 -24.34 -1.19
N SER A 2 17.53 -24.18 -2.51
CA SER A 2 18.62 -23.38 -3.09
C SER A 2 18.48 -21.87 -2.85
N TRP A 3 17.25 -21.35 -2.74
CA TRP A 3 17.00 -19.94 -2.48
C TRP A 3 17.38 -19.55 -1.06
N LEU A 4 16.96 -20.35 -0.08
CA LEU A 4 17.33 -20.13 1.31
C LEU A 4 18.85 -20.20 1.51
N TYR A 5 19.50 -21.19 0.89
CA TYR A 5 20.96 -21.30 0.94
C TYR A 5 21.62 -20.01 0.44
N PHE A 6 21.23 -19.55 -0.75
CA PHE A 6 21.75 -18.31 -1.33
C PHE A 6 21.52 -17.09 -0.42
N ALA A 7 20.31 -16.93 0.14
CA ALA A 7 20.00 -15.82 1.03
C ALA A 7 20.86 -15.81 2.32
N LYS A 8 21.19 -16.99 2.85
CA LYS A 8 22.10 -17.11 4.00
C LYS A 8 23.52 -16.68 3.65
N GLU A 9 24.06 -17.16 2.53
CA GLU A 9 25.39 -16.75 2.05
C GLU A 9 25.46 -15.24 1.81
N VAL A 10 24.42 -14.66 1.20
CA VAL A 10 24.34 -13.19 1.03
C VAL A 10 24.29 -12.49 2.38
N SER A 11 23.57 -13.01 3.38
CA SER A 11 23.54 -12.40 4.72
C SER A 11 24.91 -12.36 5.38
N GLU A 12 25.73 -13.40 5.23
CA GLU A 12 27.12 -13.46 5.71
C GLU A 12 27.98 -12.41 5.01
N MET A 13 27.84 -12.27 3.68
CA MET A 13 28.56 -11.25 2.92
C MET A 13 28.16 -9.84 3.36
N VAL A 14 26.86 -9.57 3.53
CA VAL A 14 26.34 -8.28 3.99
C VAL A 14 26.93 -7.95 5.37
N LYS A 15 26.92 -8.90 6.30
CA LYS A 15 27.52 -8.73 7.63
C LYS A 15 29.03 -8.53 7.57
N GLY A 16 29.73 -9.29 6.74
CA GLY A 16 31.19 -9.20 6.53
C GLY A 16 31.65 -7.85 5.98
N HIS A 17 30.77 -7.14 5.25
CA HIS A 17 31.02 -5.77 4.78
C HIS A 17 30.58 -4.69 5.77
N GLY A 18 30.21 -5.06 6.99
CA GLY A 18 29.86 -4.11 8.06
C GLY A 18 28.41 -3.62 8.05
N PHE A 19 27.54 -4.20 7.21
CA PHE A 19 26.11 -3.88 7.23
C PHE A 19 25.36 -4.77 8.24
N SER A 20 24.43 -4.18 8.98
CA SER A 20 23.68 -4.87 10.04
C SER A 20 22.33 -5.42 9.59
N THR A 21 21.89 -5.14 8.36
CA THR A 21 20.54 -5.49 7.90
C THR A 21 20.56 -6.05 6.48
N LEU A 22 19.99 -7.24 6.31
CA LEU A 22 19.57 -7.78 5.03
C LEU A 22 18.09 -7.39 4.77
N GLN A 23 17.75 -7.04 3.54
CA GLN A 23 16.36 -6.83 3.11
C GLN A 23 16.08 -7.56 1.81
N ALA A 24 14.93 -8.22 1.70
CA ALA A 24 14.50 -8.94 0.49
C ALA A 24 12.97 -8.88 0.33
N TRP A 25 12.47 -9.27 -0.84
CA TRP A 25 11.06 -9.70 -0.99
C TRP A 25 10.86 -10.99 -0.19
N GLU A 26 9.71 -11.14 0.50
CA GLU A 26 9.54 -12.20 1.50
C GLU A 26 9.61 -13.62 0.91
N ASP A 27 9.21 -13.79 -0.34
CA ASP A 27 9.18 -15.09 -1.03
C ASP A 27 10.58 -15.70 -1.19
N GLY A 28 11.61 -14.87 -1.30
CA GLY A 28 13.01 -15.32 -1.32
C GLY A 28 13.49 -15.92 0.01
N LEU A 29 12.81 -15.61 1.12
CA LEU A 29 13.17 -16.05 2.47
C LEU A 29 12.18 -17.07 3.05
N LYS A 30 11.10 -17.43 2.34
CA LYS A 30 9.94 -18.17 2.89
C LYS A 30 10.26 -19.55 3.49
N TYR A 31 11.36 -20.17 3.05
CA TYR A 31 11.80 -21.48 3.54
C TYR A 31 12.67 -21.39 4.80
N ALA A 32 13.07 -20.19 5.23
CA ALA A 32 13.73 -20.00 6.51
C ALA A 32 12.74 -20.29 7.66
N THR A 33 13.24 -20.91 8.74
CA THR A 33 12.46 -21.11 9.96
C THR A 33 11.99 -19.77 10.52
N ASP A 34 12.94 -18.83 10.69
CA ASP A 34 12.73 -17.48 11.20
C ASP A 34 13.94 -16.59 10.86
N ALA A 35 13.91 -15.32 11.26
CA ALA A 35 14.96 -14.35 10.95
C ALA A 35 16.33 -14.66 11.59
N SER A 36 16.40 -15.54 12.61
CA SER A 36 17.65 -15.85 13.33
C SER A 36 18.63 -16.69 12.50
N VAL A 37 18.19 -17.27 11.39
CA VAL A 37 19.05 -18.08 10.51
C VAL A 37 19.99 -17.26 9.64
N PHE A 38 19.83 -15.93 9.61
CA PHE A 38 20.64 -15.00 8.83
C PHE A 38 21.70 -14.33 9.71
N ALA A 39 22.86 -14.04 9.14
CA ALA A 39 24.03 -13.51 9.87
C ALA A 39 23.88 -12.04 10.30
N THR A 40 23.02 -11.29 9.63
CA THR A 40 22.77 -9.87 9.92
C THR A 40 21.97 -9.69 11.23
N ASP A 41 22.23 -8.60 11.95
CA ASP A 41 21.55 -8.31 13.24
C ASP A 41 20.03 -8.16 13.08
N LYS A 42 19.60 -7.73 11.90
CA LYS A 42 18.21 -7.64 11.48
C LYS A 42 18.03 -8.23 10.09
N THR A 43 16.90 -8.88 9.89
CA THR A 43 16.44 -9.31 8.56
C THR A 43 15.09 -8.68 8.31
N ARG A 44 14.98 -7.97 7.20
CA ARG A 44 13.80 -7.22 6.82
C ARG A 44 13.17 -7.82 5.58
N VAL A 45 11.85 -7.76 5.50
CA VAL A 45 11.11 -8.17 4.31
C VAL A 45 10.25 -7.04 3.78
N ASN A 46 10.25 -6.84 2.46
CA ASN A 46 9.17 -6.15 1.77
C ASN A 46 8.03 -7.14 1.61
N PHE A 47 6.99 -7.05 2.43
CA PHE A 47 5.84 -7.97 2.39
C PHE A 47 4.87 -7.60 1.26
N TRP A 48 4.75 -8.43 0.22
CA TRP A 48 4.04 -8.09 -1.02
C TRP A 48 2.81 -8.96 -1.34
N GLU A 49 2.27 -9.71 -0.38
CA GLU A 49 1.01 -10.42 -0.60
C GLU A 49 -0.20 -9.48 -0.57
N THR A 50 -1.26 -9.83 -1.31
CA THR A 50 -2.52 -9.09 -1.31
C THR A 50 -3.36 -9.42 -0.07
N LEU A 51 -4.13 -8.45 0.40
CA LEU A 51 -4.98 -8.65 1.58
C LEU A 51 -6.10 -9.65 1.30
N TYR A 52 -6.76 -9.56 0.15
CA TYR A 52 -7.90 -10.42 -0.17
C TYR A 52 -7.53 -11.90 -0.38
N TRP A 53 -6.23 -12.24 -0.50
CA TRP A 53 -5.72 -13.62 -0.48
C TRP A 53 -5.10 -14.05 0.86
N GLY A 54 -5.35 -13.31 1.94
CA GLY A 54 -4.92 -13.69 3.28
C GLY A 54 -3.66 -12.98 3.79
N GLY A 55 -3.10 -12.04 3.01
CA GLY A 55 -1.90 -11.30 3.38
C GLY A 55 -2.01 -10.54 4.71
N PHE A 56 -3.24 -10.24 5.17
CA PHE A 56 -3.48 -9.64 6.49
C PHE A 56 -3.02 -10.52 7.66
N ASN A 57 -3.00 -11.85 7.53
CA ASN A 57 -2.47 -12.76 8.54
C ASN A 57 -1.01 -13.15 8.26
N GLU A 58 -0.65 -13.35 6.98
CA GLU A 58 0.73 -13.72 6.62
C GLU A 58 1.74 -12.64 7.02
N ALA A 59 1.42 -11.35 6.84
CA ALA A 59 2.29 -10.26 7.30
C ALA A 59 2.61 -10.35 8.80
N MET A 60 1.61 -10.71 9.61
CA MET A 60 1.77 -10.87 11.05
C MET A 60 2.63 -12.10 11.39
N LYS A 61 2.48 -13.20 10.66
CA LYS A 61 3.32 -14.40 10.83
C LYS A 61 4.79 -14.11 10.50
N TRP A 62 5.07 -13.30 9.48
CA TRP A 62 6.43 -12.82 9.19
C TRP A 62 7.00 -12.01 10.37
N ALA A 63 6.23 -11.09 10.94
CA ALA A 63 6.69 -10.31 12.10
C ALA A 63 6.95 -11.22 13.32
N HIS A 64 6.09 -12.21 13.59
CA HIS A 64 6.28 -13.19 14.68
C HIS A 64 7.51 -14.10 14.48
N LYS A 65 7.92 -14.32 13.23
CA LYS A 65 9.21 -14.97 12.89
C LYS A 65 10.43 -14.04 13.04
N GLY A 66 10.28 -12.87 13.66
CA GLY A 66 11.37 -11.96 13.99
C GLY A 66 11.85 -11.08 12.84
N TYR A 67 11.13 -11.04 11.71
CA TYR A 67 11.47 -10.15 10.60
C TYR A 67 10.98 -8.73 10.86
N ASP A 68 11.79 -7.75 10.46
CA ASP A 68 11.32 -6.38 10.28
C ASP A 68 10.40 -6.37 9.04
N VAL A 69 9.09 -6.26 9.21
CA VAL A 69 8.14 -6.30 8.08
C VAL A 69 7.87 -4.88 7.56
N VAL A 70 8.22 -4.61 6.30
CA VAL A 70 7.84 -3.41 5.55
C VAL A 70 6.69 -3.76 4.62
N LEU A 71 5.50 -3.26 4.94
CA LEU A 71 4.30 -3.52 4.14
C LEU A 71 4.45 -2.90 2.75
N SER A 72 4.26 -3.74 1.75
CA SER A 72 4.46 -3.45 0.32
C SER A 72 3.29 -4.04 -0.50
N ASN A 73 2.09 -4.05 0.09
CA ASN A 73 0.93 -4.75 -0.45
C ASN A 73 0.52 -4.17 -1.83
N PRO A 74 0.55 -4.96 -2.92
CA PRO A 74 0.35 -4.45 -4.27
C PRO A 74 -1.09 -4.01 -4.53
N ASP A 75 -2.05 -4.52 -3.79
CA ASP A 75 -3.43 -4.07 -3.82
C ASP A 75 -3.66 -2.67 -3.22
N TYR A 76 -2.60 -1.97 -2.77
CA TYR A 76 -2.62 -0.56 -2.33
C TYR A 76 -1.39 0.24 -2.76
N LEU A 77 -0.19 -0.33 -2.64
CA LEU A 77 1.08 0.41 -2.63
C LEU A 77 1.87 0.31 -3.95
N TYR A 78 1.36 -0.45 -4.92
CA TYR A 78 1.98 -0.55 -6.25
C TYR A 78 1.44 0.56 -7.17
N PHE A 79 2.36 1.41 -7.60
CA PHE A 79 2.11 2.59 -8.43
C PHE A 79 2.41 2.34 -9.91
N ASP A 80 2.86 1.16 -10.30
CA ASP A 80 2.72 0.68 -11.66
C ASP A 80 1.28 0.28 -12.00
N PHE A 81 0.34 0.32 -11.04
CA PHE A 81 -1.08 0.06 -11.27
C PHE A 81 -1.88 1.33 -11.60
N PRO A 82 -2.98 1.21 -12.39
CA PRO A 82 -3.85 2.31 -12.78
C PRO A 82 -4.35 3.16 -11.61
N ASN A 83 -4.66 4.43 -11.88
CA ASN A 83 -5.36 5.26 -10.91
C ASN A 83 -6.88 5.04 -10.97
N GLU A 84 -7.43 4.55 -12.08
CA GLU A 84 -8.86 4.24 -12.19
C GLU A 84 -9.09 3.08 -13.16
N VAL A 85 -10.30 2.52 -13.14
CA VAL A 85 -10.69 1.44 -14.05
C VAL A 85 -11.14 2.04 -15.39
N HIS A 86 -10.17 2.42 -16.21
CA HIS A 86 -10.40 2.92 -17.57
C HIS A 86 -9.38 2.31 -18.54
N PRO A 87 -9.77 1.80 -19.73
CA PRO A 87 -8.85 1.13 -20.66
C PRO A 87 -7.70 2.01 -21.18
N ALA A 88 -7.85 3.33 -21.10
CA ALA A 88 -6.80 4.28 -21.48
C ALA A 88 -5.81 4.60 -20.34
N GLU A 89 -6.07 4.15 -19.10
CA GLU A 89 -5.12 4.30 -18.01
C GLU A 89 -3.89 3.42 -18.22
N ARG A 90 -2.74 3.93 -17.79
CA ARG A 90 -1.47 3.19 -17.83
C ARG A 90 -1.39 2.24 -16.64
N GLY A 91 -0.73 1.11 -16.86
CA GLY A 91 -0.24 0.28 -15.78
C GLY A 91 -0.58 -1.20 -15.92
N TYR A 92 0.10 -2.02 -15.13
CA TYR A 92 -0.30 -3.41 -14.89
C TYR A 92 -1.40 -3.46 -13.83
N TYR A 93 -2.04 -4.62 -13.64
CA TYR A 93 -3.23 -4.68 -12.78
C TYR A 93 -3.46 -6.09 -12.22
N TRP A 94 -2.39 -6.85 -12.04
CA TRP A 94 -2.49 -8.26 -11.67
C TRP A 94 -3.07 -8.45 -10.26
N ALA A 95 -2.78 -7.52 -9.33
CA ALA A 95 -3.19 -7.61 -7.92
C ALA A 95 -4.42 -6.77 -7.58
N THR A 96 -4.69 -5.68 -8.30
CA THR A 96 -5.91 -4.89 -8.16
C THR A 96 -6.13 -4.05 -9.41
N ARG A 97 -7.36 -3.61 -9.65
CA ARG A 97 -7.73 -2.88 -10.87
C ARG A 97 -7.32 -1.41 -10.85
N PHE A 98 -7.17 -0.81 -9.66
CA PHE A 98 -6.71 0.57 -9.49
C PHE A 98 -6.21 0.83 -8.06
N ASN A 99 -5.31 1.81 -7.93
CA ASN A 99 -4.80 2.39 -6.69
C ASN A 99 -4.79 3.93 -6.80
N ASP A 100 -5.95 4.58 -6.70
CA ASP A 100 -6.02 6.04 -6.68
C ASP A 100 -5.51 6.63 -5.37
N THR A 101 -5.24 7.94 -5.37
CA THR A 101 -4.83 8.71 -4.19
C THR A 101 -5.72 8.44 -2.96
N ARG A 102 -7.03 8.25 -3.16
CA ARG A 102 -8.00 8.00 -2.08
C ARG A 102 -7.87 6.61 -1.48
N LYS A 103 -7.77 5.57 -2.32
CA LYS A 103 -7.60 4.18 -1.87
C LYS A 103 -6.29 4.01 -1.12
N VAL A 104 -5.21 4.61 -1.61
CA VAL A 104 -3.92 4.60 -0.91
C VAL A 104 -4.00 5.34 0.44
N PHE A 105 -4.72 6.48 0.50
CA PHE A 105 -4.95 7.19 1.75
C PHE A 105 -5.80 6.39 2.75
N ALA A 106 -6.75 5.59 2.27
CA ALA A 106 -7.63 4.79 3.11
C ALA A 106 -6.97 3.51 3.66
N PHE A 107 -5.76 3.16 3.19
CA PHE A 107 -5.03 1.99 3.67
C PHE A 107 -4.68 2.14 5.16
N ALA A 108 -5.07 1.14 5.95
CA ALA A 108 -4.78 1.05 7.39
C ALA A 108 -3.67 0.02 7.64
N PRO A 109 -2.39 0.42 7.66
CA PRO A 109 -1.26 -0.51 7.76
C PRO A 109 -1.13 -1.18 9.14
N GLU A 110 -1.53 -0.52 10.22
CA GLU A 110 -1.44 -1.09 11.58
C GLU A 110 -2.59 -2.07 11.91
N ASN A 111 -3.62 -2.14 11.06
CA ASN A 111 -4.75 -3.04 11.22
C ASN A 111 -5.23 -3.56 9.86
N LEU A 112 -4.43 -4.46 9.28
CA LEU A 112 -4.66 -4.99 7.93
C LEU A 112 -6.07 -5.56 7.71
N PRO A 113 -6.71 -6.29 8.65
CA PRO A 113 -8.07 -6.77 8.46
C PRO A 113 -9.12 -5.67 8.24
N GLN A 114 -8.96 -4.47 8.83
CA GLN A 114 -9.94 -3.39 8.70
C GLN A 114 -10.16 -2.96 7.25
N ASN A 115 -9.17 -3.17 6.38
CA ASN A 115 -9.25 -2.78 4.98
C ASN A 115 -10.38 -3.49 4.22
N ALA A 116 -10.88 -4.64 4.72
CA ALA A 116 -12.07 -5.32 4.17
C ALA A 116 -13.37 -4.50 4.25
N GLU A 117 -13.46 -3.52 5.17
CA GLU A 117 -14.61 -2.60 5.23
C GLU A 117 -14.47 -1.38 4.31
N THR A 118 -13.26 -1.06 3.87
CA THR A 118 -12.92 0.22 3.19
C THR A 118 -12.43 0.05 1.76
N SER A 119 -12.35 -1.19 1.28
CA SER A 119 -11.87 -1.54 -0.05
C SER A 119 -12.61 -2.77 -0.61
N VAL A 120 -12.26 -3.12 -1.84
CA VAL A 120 -12.72 -4.31 -2.56
C VAL A 120 -11.52 -5.05 -3.14
N ASP A 121 -11.71 -6.32 -3.50
CA ASP A 121 -10.71 -7.13 -4.17
C ASP A 121 -10.45 -6.67 -5.62
N ARG A 122 -9.59 -7.40 -6.34
CA ARG A 122 -9.21 -7.07 -7.73
C ARG A 122 -10.36 -7.09 -8.75
N ASP A 123 -11.45 -7.78 -8.44
CA ASP A 123 -12.63 -7.92 -9.30
C ASP A 123 -13.78 -7.03 -8.82
N GLY A 124 -13.55 -6.21 -7.78
CA GLY A 124 -14.54 -5.28 -7.23
C GLY A 124 -15.46 -5.91 -6.20
N ASN A 125 -15.17 -7.13 -5.72
CA ASN A 125 -15.98 -7.81 -4.72
C ASN A 125 -15.54 -7.45 -3.30
N ALA A 126 -16.49 -7.47 -2.36
CA ALA A 126 -16.14 -7.45 -0.95
C ALA A 126 -15.40 -8.74 -0.56
N PHE A 127 -14.45 -8.63 0.35
CA PHE A 127 -13.76 -9.77 0.97
C PHE A 127 -13.95 -9.75 2.49
N VAL A 128 -13.58 -10.86 3.14
CA VAL A 128 -13.62 -10.99 4.60
C VAL A 128 -12.19 -11.08 5.11
N ALA A 129 -11.90 -10.37 6.19
CA ALA A 129 -10.61 -10.44 6.85
C ALA A 129 -10.78 -10.54 8.37
N LYS A 130 -10.09 -11.50 8.97
CA LYS A 130 -10.10 -11.76 10.41
C LYS A 130 -8.69 -12.07 10.87
N GLY A 131 -8.16 -11.21 11.73
CA GLY A 131 -6.85 -11.38 12.32
C GLY A 131 -6.80 -12.59 13.26
N ASP A 132 -5.85 -13.51 13.07
CA ASP A 132 -5.69 -14.70 13.91
C ASP A 132 -4.37 -14.76 14.70
N GLN A 133 -3.48 -13.79 14.49
CA GLN A 133 -2.20 -13.65 15.18
C GLN A 133 -2.31 -12.71 16.39
N ASP A 134 -1.37 -12.80 17.32
CA ASP A 134 -1.23 -11.77 18.35
C ASP A 134 -0.74 -10.44 17.73
N PRO A 135 -1.11 -9.27 18.30
CA PRO A 135 -0.75 -7.98 17.72
C PRO A 135 0.77 -7.84 17.53
N VAL A 136 1.18 -7.30 16.37
CA VAL A 136 2.57 -7.01 16.04
C VAL A 136 2.73 -5.55 15.67
N LYS A 137 3.98 -5.06 15.71
CA LYS A 137 4.34 -3.77 15.15
C LYS A 137 5.10 -3.98 13.85
N PHE A 138 4.55 -3.48 12.74
CA PHE A 138 5.26 -3.46 11.46
C PHE A 138 6.35 -2.38 11.46
N LYS A 139 7.40 -2.58 10.65
CA LYS A 139 8.52 -1.65 10.55
C LYS A 139 8.13 -0.35 9.83
N GLY A 140 7.20 -0.45 8.88
CA GLY A 140 6.68 0.68 8.11
C GLY A 140 5.96 0.22 6.84
N ILE A 141 5.70 1.17 5.95
CA ILE A 141 5.15 0.93 4.61
C ILE A 141 6.12 1.44 3.54
N SER A 142 6.02 0.91 2.33
CA SER A 142 6.80 1.36 1.16
C SER A 142 5.89 1.35 -0.05
N GLY A 143 5.89 2.44 -0.84
CA GLY A 143 5.24 2.49 -2.16
C GLY A 143 6.23 2.09 -3.26
N GLN A 144 5.75 1.34 -4.26
CA GLN A 144 6.57 0.73 -5.30
C GLN A 144 6.20 1.33 -6.65
N GLN A 145 7.20 1.66 -7.45
CA GLN A 145 7.01 1.98 -8.86
C GLN A 145 7.82 1.00 -9.71
N TRP A 146 7.15 -0.03 -10.21
CA TRP A 146 7.71 -0.89 -11.25
C TRP A 146 7.62 -0.20 -12.62
N SER A 147 8.43 -0.64 -13.59
CA SER A 147 8.73 0.18 -14.77
C SER A 147 8.47 -0.50 -16.11
N GLU A 148 7.80 -1.66 -16.16
CA GLU A 148 7.54 -2.41 -17.38
C GLU A 148 6.85 -1.56 -18.46
N THR A 149 5.88 -0.74 -18.05
CA THR A 149 5.12 0.15 -18.94
C THR A 149 5.47 1.63 -18.77
N VAL A 150 6.46 1.94 -17.93
CA VAL A 150 6.91 3.31 -17.62
C VAL A 150 8.29 3.47 -18.25
N ARG A 151 8.33 4.17 -19.38
CA ARG A 151 9.51 4.25 -20.26
C ARG A 151 10.22 5.60 -20.22
N THR A 152 9.61 6.59 -19.57
CA THR A 152 10.12 7.96 -19.51
C THR A 152 9.89 8.53 -18.11
N ASP A 153 10.69 9.52 -17.74
CA ASP A 153 10.58 10.19 -16.42
C ASP A 153 9.21 10.83 -16.23
N ALA A 154 8.65 11.49 -17.25
CA ALA A 154 7.28 12.02 -17.20
C ALA A 154 6.21 10.93 -16.94
N GLN A 155 6.44 9.70 -17.41
CA GLN A 155 5.52 8.59 -17.13
C GLN A 155 5.68 8.12 -15.68
N TYR A 156 6.92 8.11 -15.16
CA TYR A 156 7.18 7.83 -13.75
C TYR A 156 6.47 8.85 -12.86
N GLU A 157 6.63 10.13 -13.16
CA GLU A 157 6.00 11.22 -12.42
C GLU A 157 4.47 11.13 -12.44
N CYS A 158 3.89 10.82 -13.60
CA CYS A 158 2.44 10.65 -13.74
C CYS A 158 1.90 9.45 -12.94
N MET A 159 2.67 8.36 -12.86
CA MET A 159 2.26 7.18 -12.10
C MET A 159 2.46 7.36 -10.58
N VAL A 160 3.48 8.12 -10.15
CA VAL A 160 3.82 8.28 -8.73
C VAL A 160 3.06 9.44 -8.09
N TYR A 161 2.95 10.57 -8.78
CA TYR A 161 2.32 11.77 -8.26
C TYR A 161 0.87 11.90 -8.75
N PRO A 162 -0.08 12.29 -7.88
CA PRO A 162 0.15 12.75 -6.50
C PRO A 162 -0.02 11.66 -5.42
N ARG A 163 -0.36 10.42 -5.76
CA ARG A 163 -0.71 9.38 -4.77
C ARG A 163 0.42 9.01 -3.80
N ILE A 164 1.69 9.29 -4.12
CA ILE A 164 2.81 9.18 -3.17
C ILE A 164 2.60 10.00 -1.89
N PHE A 165 1.88 11.13 -1.96
CA PHE A 165 1.57 11.91 -0.77
C PHE A 165 0.62 11.17 0.18
N SER A 166 -0.24 10.30 -0.33
CA SER A 166 -1.07 9.43 0.52
C SER A 166 -0.22 8.39 1.26
N VAL A 167 0.83 7.87 0.62
CA VAL A 167 1.81 7.00 1.30
C VAL A 167 2.57 7.77 2.37
N ALA A 168 3.07 8.97 2.06
CA ALA A 168 3.78 9.80 3.03
C ALA A 168 2.91 10.09 4.27
N GLU A 169 1.64 10.41 4.05
CA GLU A 169 0.66 10.69 5.08
C GLU A 169 0.33 9.45 5.93
N ARG A 170 0.08 8.28 5.32
CA ARG A 170 -0.15 7.01 6.05
C ARG A 170 1.09 6.42 6.71
N ALA A 171 2.29 6.70 6.18
CA ALA A 171 3.54 6.26 6.77
C ALA A 171 3.91 7.07 8.03
N TRP A 172 3.46 8.32 8.09
CA TRP A 172 3.81 9.27 9.16
C TRP A 172 2.74 9.40 10.24
N HIS A 173 1.48 9.45 9.84
CA HIS A 173 0.34 9.71 10.71
C HIS A 173 -0.54 8.46 10.81
N LYS A 174 -1.16 8.21 11.96
CA LYS A 174 -2.26 7.26 12.13
C LYS A 174 -3.58 8.03 12.14
N GLY A 175 -4.42 7.82 11.13
CA GLY A 175 -5.68 8.54 10.96
C GLY A 175 -6.72 8.16 12.02
N GLY A 176 -7.71 9.03 12.26
CA GLY A 176 -8.74 8.79 13.27
C GLY A 176 -9.71 7.66 12.89
N PHE A 177 -9.73 7.24 11.64
CA PHE A 177 -10.48 6.07 11.17
C PHE A 177 -9.71 4.75 11.32
N GLU A 178 -8.42 4.79 11.63
CA GLU A 178 -7.57 3.60 11.83
C GLU A 178 -7.81 3.03 13.23
N LEU A 179 -8.51 1.90 13.29
CA LEU A 179 -8.81 1.22 14.54
C LEU A 179 -7.57 0.48 15.05
N ASP A 180 -7.41 0.40 16.36
CA ASP A 180 -6.46 -0.53 16.96
C ASP A 180 -6.82 -1.97 16.59
N TYR A 181 -5.78 -2.75 16.29
CA TYR A 181 -5.92 -4.17 15.96
C TYR A 181 -6.45 -4.96 17.16
N VAL A 182 -7.44 -5.83 16.90
CA VAL A 182 -7.99 -6.76 17.88
C VAL A 182 -8.05 -8.15 17.27
N LYS A 183 -7.28 -9.08 17.83
CA LYS A 183 -7.27 -10.49 17.43
C LYS A 183 -8.69 -11.06 17.44
N GLY A 184 -9.06 -11.75 16.38
CA GLY A 184 -10.38 -12.37 16.23
C GLY A 184 -11.51 -11.43 15.83
N ARG A 185 -11.28 -10.12 15.69
CA ARG A 185 -12.27 -9.22 15.08
C ARG A 185 -12.31 -9.48 13.57
N GLU A 186 -13.51 -9.74 13.08
CA GLU A 186 -13.77 -9.91 11.65
C GLU A 186 -14.26 -8.60 11.03
N PHE A 187 -13.80 -8.35 9.81
CA PHE A 187 -14.23 -7.24 8.96
C PHE A 187 -14.69 -7.80 7.62
N SER A 188 -15.73 -7.21 7.05
CA SER A 188 -16.26 -7.58 5.74
C SER A 188 -17.00 -6.41 5.09
N GLY A 189 -17.48 -6.59 3.87
CA GLY A 189 -18.34 -5.59 3.21
C GLY A 189 -19.65 -5.29 3.96
N THR A 190 -20.05 -6.08 4.95
CA THR A 190 -21.31 -5.90 5.71
C THR A 190 -21.11 -5.44 7.15
N THR A 191 -19.92 -5.61 7.73
CA THR A 191 -19.60 -5.07 9.05
C THR A 191 -19.46 -3.54 9.02
N LYS A 192 -19.53 -2.90 10.19
CA LYS A 192 -19.56 -1.43 10.33
C LYS A 192 -18.71 -0.94 11.50
N HIS A 193 -17.53 -1.53 11.68
CA HIS A 193 -16.61 -1.15 12.73
C HIS A 193 -15.86 0.15 12.41
N VAL A 194 -15.53 0.37 11.13
CA VAL A 194 -14.78 1.54 10.67
C VAL A 194 -15.71 2.74 10.57
N ASN A 195 -15.34 3.86 11.20
CA ASN A 195 -16.07 5.11 11.06
C ASN A 195 -15.78 5.74 9.68
N LYS A 196 -16.56 5.35 8.67
CA LYS A 196 -16.45 5.86 7.30
C LYS A 196 -16.71 7.37 7.19
N ALA A 197 -17.46 7.96 8.13
CA ALA A 197 -17.66 9.41 8.15
C ALA A 197 -16.37 10.15 8.54
N THR A 198 -15.62 9.63 9.53
CA THR A 198 -14.28 10.14 9.87
C THR A 198 -13.32 9.98 8.71
N LEU A 199 -13.24 8.78 8.10
CA LEU A 199 -12.41 8.55 6.91
C LEU A 199 -12.73 9.56 5.79
N ASN A 200 -14.01 9.76 5.49
CA ASN A 200 -14.43 10.72 4.47
C ASN A 200 -14.04 12.16 4.80
N LYS A 201 -14.17 12.56 6.07
CA LYS A 201 -13.79 13.89 6.53
C LYS A 201 -12.28 14.12 6.39
N GLU A 202 -11.47 13.17 6.85
CA GLU A 202 -10.01 13.25 6.78
C GLU A 202 -9.51 13.22 5.33
N TRP A 203 -10.08 12.33 4.49
CA TRP A 203 -9.82 12.35 3.05
C TRP A 203 -10.15 13.71 2.43
N ASN A 204 -11.33 14.27 2.74
CA ASN A 204 -11.72 15.55 2.17
C ASN A 204 -10.74 16.66 2.55
N GLN A 205 -10.23 16.66 3.78
CA GLN A 205 -9.21 17.61 4.22
C GLN A 205 -7.89 17.40 3.45
N PHE A 206 -7.43 16.16 3.38
CA PHE A 206 -6.21 15.78 2.65
C PHE A 206 -6.29 16.15 1.17
N ALA A 207 -7.37 15.79 0.47
CA ALA A 207 -7.58 16.08 -0.94
C ALA A 207 -7.66 17.59 -1.22
N ASN A 208 -8.25 18.38 -0.34
CA ASN A 208 -8.26 19.84 -0.47
C ASN A 208 -6.86 20.44 -0.26
N VAL A 209 -6.09 19.96 0.71
CA VAL A 209 -4.69 20.40 0.88
C VAL A 209 -3.87 20.03 -0.35
N LEU A 210 -4.03 18.81 -0.86
CA LEU A 210 -3.35 18.33 -2.04
C LEU A 210 -3.67 19.24 -3.23
N GLY A 211 -4.95 19.39 -3.58
CA GLY A 211 -5.40 20.14 -4.75
C GLY A 211 -5.16 21.65 -4.67
N GLN A 212 -5.31 22.26 -3.50
CA GLN A 212 -5.23 23.72 -3.35
C GLN A 212 -3.83 24.22 -2.98
N ARG A 213 -2.95 23.36 -2.45
CA ARG A 213 -1.64 23.79 -1.92
C ARG A 213 -0.44 22.97 -2.37
N VAL A 214 -0.60 21.67 -2.66
CA VAL A 214 0.52 20.80 -3.03
C VAL A 214 0.70 20.74 -4.54
N LEU A 215 -0.37 20.51 -5.31
CA LEU A 215 -0.29 20.45 -6.77
C LEU A 215 0.30 21.74 -7.39
N PRO A 216 -0.05 22.96 -6.95
CA PRO A 216 0.61 24.17 -7.45
C PRO A 216 2.13 24.22 -7.21
N LYS A 217 2.64 23.52 -6.18
CA LYS A 217 4.08 23.41 -5.93
C LYS A 217 4.74 22.40 -6.87
N LEU A 218 4.02 21.33 -7.23
CA LEU A 218 4.47 20.39 -8.25
C LEU A 218 4.55 21.06 -9.63
N ASP A 219 3.56 21.90 -9.97
CA ASP A 219 3.59 22.72 -11.19
C ASP A 219 4.85 23.61 -11.23
N GLN A 220 5.14 24.31 -10.13
CA GLN A 220 6.33 25.17 -10.01
C GLN A 220 7.64 24.38 -10.09
N ALA A 221 7.63 23.12 -9.65
CA ALA A 221 8.78 22.22 -9.71
C ALA A 221 8.92 21.52 -11.07
N GLY A 222 7.95 21.66 -11.98
CA GLY A 222 7.98 21.02 -13.30
C GLY A 222 7.73 19.51 -13.26
N VAL A 223 7.01 19.00 -12.26
CA VAL A 223 6.67 17.58 -12.13
C VAL A 223 5.44 17.26 -12.97
N GLU A 224 5.52 16.25 -13.84
CA GLU A 224 4.42 15.79 -14.71
C GLU A 224 3.47 14.84 -13.97
N TYR A 225 2.80 15.33 -12.92
CA TYR A 225 1.87 14.51 -12.12
C TYR A 225 0.54 14.23 -12.84
N ARG A 226 -0.16 13.15 -12.46
CA ARG A 226 -1.49 12.85 -12.99
C ARG A 226 -2.51 13.89 -12.55
N LEU A 227 -3.18 14.49 -13.53
CA LEU A 227 -4.43 15.24 -13.33
C LEU A 227 -5.62 14.30 -13.47
N SER A 228 -6.42 14.16 -12.41
CA SER A 228 -7.66 13.37 -12.45
C SER A 228 -8.66 13.95 -13.46
N VAL A 229 -9.25 13.08 -14.29
CA VAL A 229 -10.34 13.46 -15.19
C VAL A 229 -11.57 13.88 -14.35
N PRO A 230 -12.20 15.03 -14.60
CA PRO A 230 -13.39 15.44 -13.85
C PRO A 230 -14.58 14.51 -14.08
N GLY A 231 -15.30 14.18 -13.01
CA GLY A 231 -16.64 13.62 -13.12
C GLY A 231 -17.63 14.73 -13.47
N ALA A 232 -18.45 14.53 -14.51
CA ALA A 232 -19.41 15.54 -14.96
C ALA A 232 -20.78 14.93 -15.27
N LYS A 233 -21.84 15.72 -15.04
CA LYS A 233 -23.21 15.40 -15.44
C LYS A 233 -23.97 16.68 -15.80
N VAL A 234 -24.97 16.56 -16.67
CA VAL A 234 -25.87 17.68 -16.99
C VAL A 234 -27.16 17.52 -16.19
N VAL A 235 -27.51 18.54 -15.39
CA VAL A 235 -28.74 18.58 -14.58
C VAL A 235 -29.50 19.85 -14.95
N ASN A 236 -30.73 19.70 -15.42
CA ASN A 236 -31.59 20.83 -15.85
C ASN A 236 -30.90 21.79 -16.84
N GLY A 237 -30.14 21.23 -17.79
CA GLY A 237 -29.40 22.02 -18.79
C GLY A 237 -28.11 22.69 -18.28
N VAL A 238 -27.74 22.49 -17.02
CA VAL A 238 -26.51 23.03 -16.42
C VAL A 238 -25.49 21.91 -16.23
N LEU A 239 -24.23 22.16 -16.63
CA LEU A 239 -23.12 21.25 -16.39
C LEU A 239 -22.69 21.33 -14.92
N GLU A 240 -22.85 20.23 -14.18
CA GLU A 240 -22.24 20.03 -12.87
C GLU A 240 -20.95 19.22 -13.03
N ALA A 241 -19.81 19.77 -12.59
CA ALA A 241 -18.52 19.09 -12.60
C ALA A 241 -17.97 18.96 -11.18
N LYS A 242 -17.35 17.81 -10.88
CA LYS A 242 -16.61 17.54 -9.64
C LYS A 242 -15.23 17.00 -9.99
N ARG A 243 -14.19 17.49 -9.34
CA ARG A 243 -12.88 16.83 -9.39
C ARG A 243 -12.93 15.56 -8.53
N GLY A 244 -12.40 14.47 -9.09
CA GLY A 244 -12.16 13.21 -8.39
C GLY A 244 -11.01 13.32 -7.38
#